data_AF-A0A9P8MNY4-F1
#
_entry.id   AF-A0A9P8MNY4-F1
#
_cell.length_a   1.000
_cell.length_b   1.000
_cell.length_c   1.000
_cell.angle_alpha   90.00
_cell.angle_beta   90.00
_cell.angle_gamma   90.00
#
_symmetry.space_group_name_H-M   'P 1'
#
loop_
_entity.id
_entity.type
_entity.pdbx_description
1 polymer ?
#
loop_
_entity_poly.entity_id
_entity_poly.type
_entity_poly.pdbx_seq_one_letter_code
_entity_poly.pdbx_strand_id
1 'polypeptide(L)'
;MAMNNEKMSRFKPESLYEQKPSSAIHSLEAFVGKIDFDQVSHHLWQGSMMASPSSTAAYLIHASHWDEEAEAYLRHVIKAGAGHGSGGIPGTFPITHFEYSWVLATLLRSGFSKLDLECAELQCMANTLRKAFEEEGGIIGFAIAPRAPDVDDTAKGLLALSLLDHQVSPDRMIEGYEGQDHFITFGSERDPSLTSNCHVLVALLHQPDVSCYHSQILKTTKYICGHWWSSDCHVKDKWHLSHLYPTMLLAEAFTLFLELLDGGALSDIVSQELHSRVCISLFQACFRTLMEQEEDGSWGGLPEQTCYAILTLAEARKGLFFRDLLVQIQAAIDRGVLFLDSRDYQRMDHGWASKTAYRVAFVAEAYEIAALNVPHVKQTIGAVGHSLPPALTATELNGDEIHIAEDKYLNIIPFTWIGCNNRIDELIEAVASPAIKDVSILHELIDQIIDGTVQQQSSDPSNNTNRFKNAQSTTGDLVGSNSLAPQEVSVPLTRFVAYVLNHELVLTSSAWDRQNLYHELRAFLHAHATQAEENSRFEQQGLQNNTVYTSARRSFFNWVPA
;
A
#
# COMPACT_ATOMS: atom_id res chain seq x y z
N MET A 1 -26.61 1.75 13.47
CA MET A 1 -27.43 2.98 13.55
C MET A 1 -26.60 4.25 13.76
N ALA A 2 -25.67 4.31 14.73
CA ALA A 2 -24.86 5.51 14.98
C ALA A 2 -24.11 6.06 13.74
N MET A 3 -23.37 5.20 13.02
CA MET A 3 -22.64 5.60 11.80
C MET A 3 -23.55 6.07 10.66
N ASN A 4 -24.74 5.48 10.51
CA ASN A 4 -25.72 5.94 9.52
C ASN A 4 -26.21 7.35 9.88
N ASN A 5 -26.58 7.58 11.14
CA ASN A 5 -27.03 8.89 11.61
C ASN A 5 -25.94 9.95 11.44
N GLU A 6 -24.69 9.62 11.72
CA GLU A 6 -23.56 10.52 11.52
C GLU A 6 -23.38 10.89 10.04
N LYS A 7 -23.36 9.90 9.13
CA LYS A 7 -23.27 10.16 7.68
C LYS A 7 -24.45 11.00 7.19
N MET A 8 -25.68 10.64 7.59
CA MET A 8 -26.89 11.37 7.21
C MET A 8 -26.94 12.79 7.79
N SER A 9 -26.29 13.06 8.93
CA SER A 9 -26.23 14.42 9.48
C SER A 9 -25.43 15.40 8.62
N ARG A 10 -24.54 14.88 7.77
CA ARG A 10 -23.67 15.65 6.87
C ARG A 10 -24.09 15.56 5.40
N PHE A 11 -25.05 14.68 5.08
CA PHE A 11 -25.55 14.46 3.73
C PHE A 11 -26.97 15.00 3.61
N LYS A 12 -27.21 15.90 2.66
CA LYS A 12 -28.54 16.42 2.35
C LYS A 12 -29.18 15.56 1.26
N PRO A 13 -30.19 14.73 1.54
CA PRO A 13 -30.79 13.85 0.54
C PRO A 13 -31.30 14.58 -0.70
N GLU A 14 -31.74 15.83 -0.55
CA GLU A 14 -32.23 16.68 -1.64
C GLU A 14 -31.16 17.02 -2.68
N SER A 15 -29.86 16.89 -2.35
CA SER A 15 -28.77 17.03 -3.32
C SER A 15 -28.84 15.98 -4.43
N LEU A 16 -29.53 14.85 -4.21
CA LEU A 16 -29.76 13.83 -5.23
C LEU A 16 -30.68 14.32 -6.36
N TYR A 17 -31.46 15.40 -6.15
CA TYR A 17 -32.33 15.97 -7.19
C TYR A 17 -31.58 16.89 -8.16
N GLU A 18 -30.31 17.20 -7.89
CA GLU A 18 -29.50 18.04 -8.77
C GLU A 18 -29.30 17.39 -10.15
N GLN A 19 -29.01 18.20 -11.17
CA GLN A 19 -28.77 17.72 -12.53
C GLN A 19 -27.46 16.93 -12.67
N LYS A 20 -26.45 17.30 -11.89
CA LYS A 20 -25.18 16.56 -11.85
C LYS A 20 -25.38 15.32 -10.96
N PRO A 21 -25.19 14.11 -11.49
CA PRO A 21 -25.32 12.92 -10.67
C PRO A 21 -24.21 12.84 -9.62
N SER A 22 -24.61 12.39 -8.44
CA SER A 22 -23.71 12.04 -7.34
C SER A 22 -23.49 10.53 -7.32
N SER A 23 -22.33 10.07 -6.83
CA SER A 23 -22.06 8.63 -6.63
C SER A 23 -23.06 7.97 -5.68
N ALA A 24 -23.77 8.74 -4.86
CA ALA A 24 -24.87 8.26 -4.02
C ALA A 24 -26.07 7.74 -4.82
N ILE A 25 -26.23 8.09 -6.10
CA ILE A 25 -27.24 7.48 -7.01
C ILE A 25 -26.96 6.01 -7.23
N HIS A 26 -25.69 5.58 -7.13
CA HIS A 26 -25.39 4.17 -7.14
C HIS A 26 -26.03 3.43 -5.96
N SER A 27 -26.52 4.09 -4.90
CA SER A 27 -27.06 3.47 -3.67
C SER A 27 -28.43 4.02 -3.23
N LEU A 28 -29.38 4.25 -4.17
CA LEU A 28 -30.69 4.83 -3.84
C LEU A 28 -31.53 4.02 -2.85
N GLU A 29 -31.30 2.71 -2.74
CA GLU A 29 -31.97 1.85 -1.76
C GLU A 29 -31.75 2.30 -0.31
N ALA A 30 -30.66 3.03 -0.04
CA ALA A 30 -30.36 3.58 1.29
C ALA A 30 -31.20 4.81 1.66
N PHE A 31 -31.93 5.38 0.69
CA PHE A 31 -32.70 6.62 0.82
C PHE A 31 -34.22 6.39 0.75
N VAL A 32 -34.67 5.13 0.79
CA VAL A 32 -36.10 4.80 0.90
C VAL A 32 -36.73 5.51 2.10
N GLY A 33 -37.82 6.23 1.84
CA GLY A 33 -38.52 7.04 2.85
C GLY A 33 -37.83 8.36 3.22
N LYS A 34 -36.73 8.73 2.54
CA LYS A 34 -35.99 9.98 2.77
C LYS A 34 -35.98 10.92 1.56
N ILE A 35 -36.22 10.38 0.36
CA ILE A 35 -36.32 11.13 -0.89
C ILE A 35 -37.60 10.79 -1.63
N ASP A 36 -37.98 11.67 -2.53
CA ASP A 36 -38.98 11.44 -3.57
C ASP A 36 -38.29 10.80 -4.78
N PHE A 37 -38.68 9.57 -5.11
CA PHE A 37 -38.07 8.81 -6.19
C PHE A 37 -38.49 9.31 -7.58
N ASP A 38 -39.59 10.06 -7.68
CA ASP A 38 -39.98 10.69 -8.94
C ASP A 38 -38.99 11.79 -9.36
N GLN A 39 -38.43 12.48 -8.37
CA GLN A 39 -37.48 13.58 -8.54
C GLN A 39 -36.06 13.11 -8.88
N VAL A 40 -35.79 11.80 -8.93
CA VAL A 40 -34.51 11.24 -9.38
C VAL A 40 -34.64 10.48 -10.70
N SER A 41 -35.82 10.45 -11.31
CA SER A 41 -36.08 9.79 -12.60
C SER A 41 -35.17 10.30 -13.73
N HIS A 42 -34.76 11.57 -13.69
CA HIS A 42 -33.87 12.17 -14.69
C HIS A 42 -32.44 11.63 -14.65
N HIS A 43 -32.08 10.86 -13.61
CA HIS A 43 -30.80 10.16 -13.51
C HIS A 43 -30.80 8.79 -14.17
N LEU A 44 -31.97 8.30 -14.61
CA LEU A 44 -32.05 7.05 -15.35
C LEU A 44 -31.27 7.18 -16.66
N TRP A 45 -30.37 6.22 -16.89
CA TRP A 45 -29.57 6.17 -18.11
C TRP A 45 -29.46 4.74 -18.61
N GLN A 46 -29.88 4.51 -19.85
CA GLN A 46 -29.96 3.17 -20.48
C GLN A 46 -30.66 2.17 -19.56
N GLY A 47 -31.77 2.61 -18.95
CA GLY A 47 -32.57 1.83 -18.00
C GLY A 47 -31.93 1.60 -16.64
N SER A 48 -30.79 2.21 -16.31
CA SER A 48 -30.13 1.99 -15.02
C SER A 48 -29.97 3.26 -14.20
N MET A 49 -30.08 3.13 -12.88
CA MET A 49 -29.63 4.14 -11.92
C MET A 49 -28.14 3.90 -11.63
N MET A 50 -27.28 4.59 -12.38
CA MET A 50 -25.81 4.52 -12.26
C MET A 50 -25.29 3.06 -12.29
N ALA A 51 -25.79 2.28 -13.25
CA ALA A 51 -25.43 0.88 -13.47
C ALA A 51 -25.56 -0.02 -12.22
N SER A 52 -26.40 0.35 -11.25
CA SER A 52 -26.65 -0.47 -10.06
C SER A 52 -28.01 -1.16 -10.13
N PRO A 53 -28.06 -2.50 -10.16
CA PRO A 53 -29.32 -3.23 -10.13
C PRO A 53 -30.15 -2.98 -8.87
N SER A 54 -29.54 -2.90 -7.68
CA SER A 54 -30.29 -2.66 -6.45
C SER A 54 -30.83 -1.22 -6.37
N SER A 55 -30.07 -0.24 -6.85
CA SER A 55 -30.54 1.15 -6.93
C SER A 55 -31.69 1.30 -7.93
N THR A 56 -31.56 0.65 -9.08
CA THR A 56 -32.59 0.64 -10.13
C THR A 56 -33.87 -0.05 -9.65
N ALA A 57 -33.75 -1.15 -8.91
CA ALA A 57 -34.89 -1.81 -8.29
C ALA A 57 -35.58 -0.91 -7.24
N ALA A 58 -34.80 -0.20 -6.41
CA ALA A 58 -35.37 0.75 -5.45
C ALA A 58 -36.13 1.88 -6.15
N TYR A 59 -35.58 2.43 -7.24
CA TYR A 59 -36.28 3.39 -8.09
C TYR A 59 -37.60 2.84 -8.62
N LEU A 60 -37.59 1.65 -9.23
CA LEU A 60 -38.77 1.04 -9.82
C LEU A 60 -39.87 0.72 -8.78
N ILE A 61 -39.48 0.35 -7.55
CA ILE A 61 -40.42 0.04 -6.45
C ILE A 61 -41.06 1.31 -5.86
N HIS A 62 -40.31 2.41 -5.79
CA HIS A 62 -40.69 3.60 -5.02
C HIS A 62 -41.08 4.82 -5.86
N ALA A 63 -40.85 4.80 -7.18
CA ALA A 63 -41.42 5.79 -8.10
C ALA A 63 -42.94 5.63 -8.21
N SER A 64 -43.66 6.73 -8.45
CA SER A 64 -45.12 6.72 -8.62
C SER A 64 -45.55 6.12 -9.96
N HIS A 65 -44.66 6.10 -10.94
CA HIS A 65 -44.88 5.54 -12.26
C HIS A 65 -43.91 4.41 -12.53
N TRP A 66 -44.42 3.31 -13.08
CA TRP A 66 -43.61 2.17 -13.47
C TRP A 66 -42.78 2.51 -14.71
N ASP A 67 -41.48 2.27 -14.64
CA ASP A 67 -40.53 2.59 -15.70
C ASP A 67 -40.12 1.33 -16.46
N GLU A 68 -40.63 1.19 -17.69
CA GLU A 68 -40.39 0.04 -18.55
C GLU A 68 -38.92 -0.11 -18.95
N GLU A 69 -38.16 0.99 -19.03
CA GLU A 69 -36.73 0.94 -19.37
C GLU A 69 -35.92 0.39 -18.18
N ALA A 70 -36.27 0.81 -16.96
CA ALA A 70 -35.71 0.27 -15.74
C ALA A 70 -35.99 -1.22 -15.54
N GLU A 71 -37.23 -1.65 -15.81
CA GLU A 71 -37.58 -3.08 -15.80
C GLU A 71 -36.79 -3.86 -16.85
N ALA A 72 -36.72 -3.35 -18.09
CA ALA A 72 -36.00 -3.99 -19.18
C ALA A 72 -34.51 -4.19 -18.84
N TYR A 73 -33.88 -3.19 -18.22
CA TYR A 73 -32.52 -3.30 -17.70
C TYR A 73 -32.40 -4.41 -16.65
N LEU A 74 -33.27 -4.46 -15.63
CA LEU A 74 -33.20 -5.51 -14.59
C LEU A 74 -33.39 -6.92 -15.19
N ARG A 75 -34.33 -7.08 -16.13
CA ARG A 75 -34.51 -8.34 -16.87
C ARG A 75 -33.28 -8.72 -17.69
N HIS A 76 -32.64 -7.73 -18.31
CA HIS A 76 -31.39 -7.93 -19.04
C HIS A 76 -30.28 -8.38 -18.09
N VAL A 77 -30.09 -7.72 -16.95
CA VAL A 77 -29.09 -8.10 -15.93
C VAL A 77 -29.30 -9.52 -15.43
N ILE A 78 -30.54 -9.93 -15.16
CA ILE A 78 -30.85 -11.30 -14.72
C ILE A 78 -30.41 -12.31 -15.78
N LYS A 79 -30.63 -12.01 -17.07
CA LYS A 79 -30.33 -12.91 -18.18
C LYS A 79 -28.85 -12.91 -18.57
N ALA A 80 -28.22 -11.74 -18.65
CA ALA A 80 -26.91 -11.52 -19.26
C ALA A 80 -25.80 -11.19 -18.24
N GLY A 81 -26.14 -10.86 -17.00
CA GLY A 81 -25.17 -10.65 -15.94
C GLY A 81 -24.56 -11.96 -15.44
N ALA A 82 -23.62 -11.86 -14.49
CA ALA A 82 -22.84 -13.00 -13.99
C ALA A 82 -23.67 -14.20 -13.47
N GLY A 83 -24.93 -13.97 -13.07
CA GLY A 83 -25.84 -15.04 -12.66
C GLY A 83 -26.39 -15.88 -13.81
N HIS A 84 -26.32 -15.45 -15.08
CA HIS A 84 -26.76 -16.20 -16.26
C HIS A 84 -28.17 -16.81 -16.12
N GLY A 85 -29.11 -16.08 -15.53
CA GLY A 85 -30.49 -16.54 -15.29
C GLY A 85 -30.69 -17.45 -14.07
N SER A 86 -29.65 -17.73 -13.28
CA SER A 86 -29.75 -18.52 -12.03
C SER A 86 -30.42 -17.77 -10.86
N GLY A 87 -30.68 -16.47 -11.03
CA GLY A 87 -31.19 -15.57 -9.99
C GLY A 87 -30.11 -14.75 -9.28
N GLY A 88 -28.82 -15.02 -9.51
CA GLY A 88 -27.73 -14.15 -9.07
C GLY A 88 -27.69 -12.83 -9.84
N ILE A 89 -27.45 -11.71 -9.15
CA ILE A 89 -27.40 -10.36 -9.73
C ILE A 89 -26.12 -9.67 -9.26
N PRO A 90 -25.29 -9.10 -10.16
CA PRO A 90 -24.10 -8.34 -9.78
C PRO A 90 -24.45 -7.01 -9.08
N GLY A 91 -23.53 -6.47 -8.28
CA GLY A 91 -23.71 -5.17 -7.63
C GLY A 91 -23.69 -3.97 -8.60
N THR A 92 -22.94 -4.13 -9.69
CA THR A 92 -22.78 -3.13 -10.77
C THR A 92 -22.81 -3.84 -12.12
N PHE A 93 -23.60 -3.35 -13.07
CA PHE A 93 -23.65 -3.87 -14.44
C PHE A 93 -24.20 -2.84 -15.43
N PRO A 94 -23.62 -2.70 -16.64
CA PRO A 94 -22.36 -3.30 -17.07
C PRO A 94 -21.14 -2.64 -16.39
N ILE A 95 -19.95 -3.22 -16.57
CA ILE A 95 -18.64 -2.65 -16.14
C ILE A 95 -17.62 -2.73 -17.29
N THR A 96 -18.08 -2.52 -18.52
CA THR A 96 -17.35 -2.84 -19.75
C THR A 96 -16.05 -2.06 -19.91
N HIS A 97 -16.02 -0.77 -19.58
CA HIS A 97 -14.80 0.03 -19.72
C HIS A 97 -13.75 -0.39 -18.70
N PHE A 98 -14.17 -0.67 -17.47
CA PHE A 98 -13.33 -1.24 -16.42
C PHE A 98 -12.72 -2.58 -16.88
N GLU A 99 -13.55 -3.53 -17.31
CA GLU A 99 -13.09 -4.84 -17.77
C GLU A 99 -12.10 -4.72 -18.93
N TYR A 100 -12.43 -3.92 -19.95
CA TYR A 100 -11.58 -3.80 -21.13
C TYR A 100 -10.25 -3.12 -20.84
N SER A 101 -10.28 -2.02 -20.08
CA SER A 101 -9.06 -1.29 -19.74
C SER A 101 -8.14 -2.10 -18.83
N TRP A 102 -8.67 -2.81 -17.82
CA TRP A 102 -7.87 -3.66 -16.95
C TRP A 102 -7.27 -4.85 -17.69
N VAL A 103 -8.05 -5.58 -18.51
CA VAL A 103 -7.55 -6.74 -19.26
C VAL A 103 -6.44 -6.31 -20.22
N LEU A 104 -6.67 -5.28 -21.03
CA LEU A 104 -5.69 -4.82 -22.01
C LEU A 104 -4.42 -4.28 -21.35
N ALA A 105 -4.56 -3.40 -20.36
CA ALA A 105 -3.40 -2.81 -19.68
C ALA A 105 -2.58 -3.87 -18.93
N THR A 106 -3.22 -4.88 -18.34
CA THR A 106 -2.54 -5.95 -17.60
C THR A 106 -1.74 -6.85 -18.55
N LEU A 107 -2.38 -7.35 -19.62
CA LEU A 107 -1.72 -8.25 -20.58
C LEU A 107 -0.57 -7.55 -21.31
N LEU A 108 -0.79 -6.33 -21.81
CA LEU A 108 0.26 -5.60 -22.55
C LEU A 108 1.47 -5.30 -21.65
N ARG A 109 1.25 -4.98 -20.37
CA ARG A 109 2.35 -4.72 -19.43
C ARG A 109 3.06 -5.97 -18.95
N SER A 110 2.39 -7.11 -18.93
CA SER A 110 3.01 -8.40 -18.60
C SER A 110 3.81 -9.01 -19.75
N GLY A 111 4.09 -8.24 -20.80
CA GLY A 111 5.00 -8.61 -21.89
C GLY A 111 4.32 -9.19 -23.13
N PHE A 112 2.99 -9.23 -23.22
CA PHE A 112 2.31 -9.57 -24.47
C PHE A 112 2.43 -8.40 -25.45
N SER A 113 2.90 -8.67 -26.66
CA SER A 113 2.90 -7.69 -27.74
C SER A 113 1.51 -7.59 -28.38
N LYS A 114 1.28 -6.52 -29.15
CA LYS A 114 0.05 -6.37 -29.93
C LYS A 114 -0.17 -7.53 -30.90
N LEU A 115 0.92 -8.06 -31.46
CA LEU A 115 0.87 -9.19 -32.37
C LEU A 115 0.40 -10.46 -31.66
N ASP A 116 0.75 -10.64 -30.38
CA ASP A 116 0.29 -11.79 -29.58
C ASP A 116 -1.21 -11.71 -29.28
N LEU A 117 -1.76 -10.49 -29.21
CA LEU A 117 -3.16 -10.21 -28.91
C LEU A 117 -4.01 -9.91 -30.16
N GLU A 118 -3.43 -9.93 -31.36
CA GLU A 118 -4.10 -9.44 -32.57
C GLU A 118 -5.30 -10.33 -32.96
N CYS A 119 -6.51 -9.82 -32.70
CA CYS A 119 -7.77 -10.45 -33.05
C CYS A 119 -8.87 -9.39 -33.27
N ALA A 120 -10.01 -9.81 -33.82
CA ALA A 120 -11.14 -8.91 -34.04
C ALA A 120 -11.67 -8.30 -32.74
N GLU A 121 -11.61 -9.06 -31.65
CA GLU A 121 -12.03 -8.68 -30.31
C GLU A 121 -11.12 -7.60 -29.71
N LEU A 122 -9.79 -7.67 -29.91
CA LEU A 122 -8.87 -6.61 -29.51
C LEU A 122 -9.26 -5.28 -30.15
N GLN A 123 -9.50 -5.28 -31.45
CA GLN A 123 -9.93 -4.09 -32.19
C GLN A 123 -11.29 -3.59 -31.68
N CYS A 124 -12.21 -4.49 -31.33
CA CYS A 124 -13.49 -4.13 -30.74
C CYS A 124 -13.32 -3.44 -29.37
N MET A 125 -12.51 -4.00 -28.48
CA MET A 125 -12.24 -3.45 -27.14
C MET A 125 -11.57 -2.07 -27.23
N ALA A 126 -10.52 -1.94 -28.04
CA ALA A 126 -9.81 -0.68 -28.25
C ALA A 126 -10.74 0.40 -28.83
N ASN A 127 -11.56 0.05 -29.81
CA ASN A 127 -12.54 0.97 -30.39
C ASN A 127 -13.63 1.37 -29.40
N THR A 128 -14.04 0.46 -28.51
CA THR A 128 -15.03 0.76 -27.46
C THR A 128 -14.48 1.78 -26.48
N LEU A 129 -13.25 1.58 -25.98
CA LEU A 129 -12.59 2.54 -25.08
C LEU A 129 -12.39 3.89 -25.76
N ARG A 130 -11.89 3.91 -27.00
CA ARG A 130 -11.69 5.16 -27.74
C ARG A 130 -12.99 5.95 -27.92
N LYS A 131 -14.07 5.28 -28.32
CA LYS A 131 -15.38 5.93 -28.45
C LYS A 131 -15.86 6.50 -27.12
N ALA A 132 -15.66 5.78 -26.01
CA ALA A 132 -16.00 6.29 -24.69
C ALA A 132 -15.26 7.60 -24.37
N PHE A 133 -13.94 7.66 -24.59
CA PHE A 133 -13.17 8.89 -24.42
C PHE A 133 -13.65 10.03 -25.33
N GLU A 134 -14.00 9.73 -26.59
CA GLU A 134 -14.53 10.73 -27.54
C GLU A 134 -15.90 11.26 -27.11
N GLU A 135 -16.81 10.38 -26.68
CA GLU A 135 -18.19 10.72 -26.29
C GLU A 135 -18.27 11.43 -24.92
N GLU A 136 -17.39 11.08 -23.98
CA GLU A 136 -17.36 11.64 -22.62
C GLU A 136 -16.35 12.79 -22.44
N GLY A 137 -15.75 13.27 -23.54
CA GLY A 137 -14.94 14.48 -23.54
C GLY A 137 -13.59 14.34 -22.85
N GLY A 138 -12.96 13.16 -22.98
CA GLY A 138 -11.60 12.87 -22.54
C GLY A 138 -11.46 12.21 -21.17
N ILE A 139 -12.56 11.88 -20.49
CA ILE A 139 -12.59 11.13 -19.24
C ILE A 139 -13.66 10.04 -19.34
N ILE A 140 -13.49 8.92 -18.64
CA ILE A 140 -14.44 7.80 -18.65
C ILE A 140 -14.67 7.28 -17.23
N GLY A 141 -15.71 6.47 -17.05
CA GLY A 141 -15.91 5.67 -15.84
C GLY A 141 -16.02 4.18 -16.17
N PHE A 142 -16.31 3.37 -15.16
CA PHE A 142 -16.36 1.90 -15.25
C PHE A 142 -17.31 1.32 -16.32
N ALA A 143 -18.34 2.05 -16.78
CA ALA A 143 -19.38 1.55 -17.68
C ALA A 143 -19.72 2.52 -18.82
N ILE A 144 -20.55 2.05 -19.76
CA ILE A 144 -21.22 2.85 -20.80
C ILE A 144 -22.36 3.69 -20.15
N ALA A 145 -22.02 4.39 -19.08
CA ALA A 145 -22.89 5.28 -18.34
C ALA A 145 -22.18 6.64 -18.29
N PRO A 146 -22.43 7.53 -19.27
CA PRO A 146 -21.95 8.88 -19.18
C PRO A 146 -22.49 9.47 -17.88
N ARG A 147 -21.66 10.31 -17.26
CA ARG A 147 -21.93 11.08 -16.04
C ARG A 147 -21.47 10.46 -14.72
N ALA A 148 -20.80 9.31 -14.72
CA ALA A 148 -20.06 8.84 -13.54
C ALA A 148 -18.57 8.58 -13.82
N PRO A 149 -17.85 9.45 -14.55
CA PRO A 149 -16.44 9.25 -14.77
C PRO A 149 -15.67 9.34 -13.45
N ASP A 150 -14.54 8.66 -13.42
CA ASP A 150 -13.62 8.66 -12.30
C ASP A 150 -12.18 8.57 -12.80
N VAL A 151 -11.24 8.96 -11.92
CA VAL A 151 -9.82 9.00 -12.29
C VAL A 151 -9.23 7.61 -12.48
N ASP A 152 -9.79 6.57 -11.85
CA ASP A 152 -9.23 5.23 -11.83
C ASP A 152 -9.40 4.56 -13.20
N ASP A 153 -10.65 4.52 -13.68
CA ASP A 153 -11.02 4.04 -15.00
C ASP A 153 -10.45 4.92 -16.11
N THR A 154 -10.42 6.24 -15.90
CA THR A 154 -9.79 7.17 -16.86
C THR A 154 -8.30 6.86 -17.02
N ALA A 155 -7.54 6.74 -15.92
CA ALA A 155 -6.11 6.49 -15.99
C ALA A 155 -5.80 5.12 -16.60
N LYS A 156 -6.56 4.07 -16.24
CA LYS A 156 -6.40 2.73 -16.84
C LYS A 156 -6.79 2.68 -18.30
N GLY A 157 -7.86 3.36 -18.70
CA GLY A 157 -8.27 3.48 -20.09
C GLY A 157 -7.21 4.19 -20.95
N LEU A 158 -6.65 5.30 -20.44
CA LEU A 158 -5.55 6.02 -21.07
C LEU A 158 -4.33 5.11 -21.26
N LEU A 159 -3.95 4.37 -20.21
CA LEU A 159 -2.84 3.44 -20.25
C LEU A 159 -3.06 2.33 -21.29
N ALA A 160 -4.24 1.69 -21.29
CA ALA A 160 -4.58 0.64 -22.24
C ALA A 160 -4.48 1.13 -23.70
N LEU A 161 -5.02 2.32 -23.99
CA LEU A 161 -4.96 2.91 -25.33
C LEU A 161 -3.53 3.34 -25.71
N SER A 162 -2.77 3.91 -24.78
CA SER A 162 -1.37 4.28 -24.99
C SER A 162 -0.50 3.08 -25.34
N LEU A 163 -0.68 1.95 -24.64
CA LEU A 163 0.02 0.69 -24.93
C LEU A 163 -0.38 0.09 -26.28
N LEU A 164 -1.53 0.50 -26.82
CA LEU A 164 -2.00 0.18 -28.17
C LEU A 164 -1.60 1.21 -29.24
N ASP A 165 -0.67 2.13 -28.94
CA ASP A 165 -0.21 3.25 -29.79
C ASP A 165 -1.33 4.23 -30.19
N HIS A 166 -2.45 4.21 -29.46
CA HIS A 166 -3.46 5.24 -29.59
C HIS A 166 -3.07 6.44 -28.74
N GLN A 167 -2.94 7.61 -29.40
CA GLN A 167 -2.61 8.86 -28.73
C GLN A 167 -3.86 9.40 -28.03
N VAL A 168 -3.85 9.42 -26.70
CA VAL A 168 -4.93 10.00 -25.88
C VAL A 168 -4.31 10.89 -24.82
N SER A 169 -4.73 12.15 -24.77
CA SER A 169 -4.19 13.13 -23.83
C SER A 169 -4.75 12.92 -22.41
N PRO A 170 -3.90 13.00 -21.36
CA PRO A 170 -4.34 12.98 -19.96
C PRO A 170 -4.89 14.34 -19.49
N ASP A 171 -4.88 15.40 -20.32
CA ASP A 171 -5.20 16.76 -19.87
C ASP A 171 -6.57 16.86 -19.20
N ARG A 172 -7.59 16.19 -19.74
CA ARG A 172 -8.94 16.20 -19.16
C ARG A 172 -9.04 15.46 -17.83
N MET A 173 -8.22 14.41 -17.65
CA MET A 173 -8.07 13.74 -16.36
C MET A 173 -7.44 14.69 -15.34
N ILE A 174 -6.42 15.44 -15.74
CA ILE A 174 -5.75 16.43 -14.89
C ILE A 174 -6.70 17.56 -14.51
N GLU A 175 -7.36 18.19 -15.48
CA GLU A 175 -8.34 19.26 -15.26
C GLU A 175 -9.49 18.83 -14.31
N GLY A 176 -9.95 17.59 -14.42
CA GLY A 176 -11.10 17.08 -13.67
C GLY A 176 -10.79 16.58 -12.25
N TYR A 177 -9.60 16.01 -12.04
CA TYR A 177 -9.31 15.20 -10.85
C TYR A 177 -8.04 15.61 -10.09
N GLU A 178 -7.23 16.54 -10.61
CA GLU A 178 -6.05 17.02 -9.90
C GLU A 178 -6.47 17.78 -8.63
N GLY A 179 -6.15 17.20 -7.48
CA GLY A 179 -6.30 17.85 -6.18
C GLY A 179 -5.03 18.58 -5.75
N GLN A 180 -5.02 19.05 -4.50
CA GLN A 180 -3.90 19.78 -3.92
C GLN A 180 -2.63 18.91 -3.87
N ASP A 181 -2.73 17.75 -3.23
CA ASP A 181 -1.57 16.86 -2.97
C ASP A 181 -1.64 15.52 -3.69
N HIS A 182 -2.80 15.18 -4.28
CA HIS A 182 -3.08 13.90 -4.93
C HIS A 182 -4.21 14.05 -5.95
N PHE A 183 -4.47 12.99 -6.73
CA PHE A 183 -5.63 12.90 -7.60
C PHE A 183 -6.82 12.27 -6.87
N ILE A 184 -7.97 12.90 -7.03
CA ILE A 184 -9.22 12.54 -6.37
C ILE A 184 -9.97 11.54 -7.25
N THR A 185 -10.41 10.38 -6.72
CA THR A 185 -11.10 9.36 -7.53
C THR A 185 -12.47 9.85 -7.99
N PHE A 186 -13.33 10.25 -7.05
CA PHE A 186 -14.62 10.89 -7.33
C PHE A 186 -14.69 12.27 -6.68
N GLY A 187 -15.29 13.24 -7.36
CA GLY A 187 -15.49 14.58 -6.79
C GLY A 187 -16.17 14.54 -5.41
N SER A 188 -15.63 15.29 -4.45
CA SER A 188 -16.09 15.35 -3.05
C SER A 188 -15.89 14.07 -2.22
N GLU A 189 -14.96 13.18 -2.61
CA GLU A 189 -14.59 12.06 -1.75
C GLU A 189 -13.86 12.52 -0.48
N ARG A 190 -14.01 11.74 0.59
CA ARG A 190 -13.36 12.00 1.88
C ARG A 190 -11.99 11.35 1.98
N ASP A 191 -11.91 10.10 1.55
CA ASP A 191 -10.73 9.25 1.75
C ASP A 191 -10.08 9.02 0.36
N PRO A 192 -8.83 9.44 0.15
CA PRO A 192 -8.17 9.31 -1.15
C PRO A 192 -7.81 7.85 -1.45
N SER A 193 -7.75 7.49 -2.74
CA SER A 193 -7.34 6.15 -3.17
C SER A 193 -5.86 6.09 -3.46
N LEU A 194 -5.17 5.07 -2.93
CA LEU A 194 -3.80 4.79 -3.31
C LEU A 194 -3.73 4.21 -4.73
N THR A 195 -4.61 3.25 -5.03
CA THR A 195 -4.62 2.53 -6.31
C THR A 195 -4.91 3.47 -7.47
N SER A 196 -5.86 4.40 -7.33
CA SER A 196 -6.11 5.43 -8.36
C SER A 196 -4.92 6.33 -8.60
N ASN A 197 -4.19 6.72 -7.55
CA ASN A 197 -2.97 7.51 -7.72
C ASN A 197 -1.84 6.71 -8.38
N CYS A 198 -1.70 5.40 -8.08
CA CYS A 198 -0.78 4.53 -8.81
C CYS A 198 -1.14 4.46 -10.30
N HIS A 199 -2.43 4.32 -10.65
CA HIS A 199 -2.88 4.31 -12.05
C HIS A 199 -2.60 5.64 -12.76
N VAL A 200 -2.88 6.77 -12.11
CA VAL A 200 -2.55 8.10 -12.64
C VAL A 200 -1.05 8.23 -12.89
N LEU A 201 -0.21 7.83 -11.93
CA LEU A 201 1.24 7.91 -12.09
C LEU A 201 1.70 7.09 -13.30
N VAL A 202 1.24 5.84 -13.43
CA VAL A 202 1.60 4.98 -14.57
C VAL A 202 1.11 5.58 -15.90
N ALA A 203 -0.11 6.13 -15.94
CA ALA A 203 -0.66 6.75 -17.15
C ALA A 203 0.13 8.00 -17.59
N LEU A 204 0.60 8.82 -16.64
CA LEU A 204 1.44 9.98 -16.92
C LEU A 204 2.85 9.59 -17.36
N LEU A 205 3.44 8.56 -16.74
CA LEU A 205 4.77 8.08 -17.10
C LEU A 205 4.82 7.41 -18.49
N HIS A 206 3.69 6.92 -19.01
CA HIS A 206 3.59 6.37 -20.37
C HIS A 206 3.34 7.42 -21.46
N GLN A 207 3.21 8.70 -21.10
CA GLN A 207 3.01 9.74 -22.10
C GLN A 207 4.27 9.92 -22.96
N PRO A 208 4.13 10.20 -24.27
CA PRO A 208 5.27 10.40 -25.17
C PRO A 208 6.21 11.53 -24.73
N ASP A 209 5.64 12.58 -24.12
CA ASP A 209 6.38 13.70 -23.54
C ASP A 209 6.01 13.86 -22.06
N VAL A 210 6.79 13.20 -21.19
CA VAL A 210 6.61 13.27 -19.73
C VAL A 210 6.91 14.66 -19.16
N SER A 211 7.64 15.51 -19.90
CA SER A 211 8.08 16.81 -19.41
C SER A 211 6.92 17.79 -19.19
N CYS A 212 5.85 17.63 -19.97
CA CYS A 212 4.60 18.35 -19.82
C CYS A 212 3.90 18.09 -18.48
N TYR A 213 4.19 16.96 -17.82
CA TYR A 213 3.46 16.48 -16.64
C TYR A 213 4.34 16.33 -15.39
N HIS A 214 5.53 16.91 -15.39
CA HIS A 214 6.49 16.83 -14.28
C HIS A 214 5.89 17.19 -12.91
N SER A 215 5.07 18.24 -12.83
CA SER A 215 4.40 18.64 -11.59
C SER A 215 3.46 17.57 -11.05
N GLN A 216 2.65 16.97 -11.94
CA GLN A 216 1.67 15.95 -11.61
C GLN A 216 2.38 14.64 -11.24
N ILE A 217 3.41 14.25 -11.98
CA ILE A 217 4.24 13.08 -11.67
C ILE A 217 4.85 13.23 -10.27
N LEU A 218 5.50 14.35 -9.96
CA LEU A 218 6.10 14.58 -8.64
C LEU A 218 5.06 14.57 -7.52
N LYS A 219 3.92 15.23 -7.73
CA LYS A 219 2.81 15.26 -6.76
C LYS A 219 2.35 13.85 -6.44
N THR A 220 2.00 13.07 -7.46
CA THR A 220 1.46 11.73 -7.30
C THR A 220 2.50 10.78 -6.70
N THR A 221 3.78 10.85 -7.10
CA THR A 221 4.86 10.05 -6.49
C THR A 221 5.03 10.38 -5.00
N LYS A 222 5.02 11.67 -4.62
CA LYS A 222 5.10 12.09 -3.21
C LYS A 222 3.92 11.57 -2.40
N TYR A 223 2.71 11.62 -2.94
CA TYR A 223 1.52 11.08 -2.29
C TYR A 223 1.64 9.56 -2.06
N ILE A 224 2.00 8.79 -3.11
CA ILE A 224 2.15 7.32 -3.01
C ILE A 224 3.23 6.97 -1.96
N CYS A 225 4.37 7.65 -1.98
CA CYS A 225 5.40 7.49 -0.95
C CYS A 225 4.86 7.85 0.44
N GLY A 226 4.23 9.01 0.61
CA GLY A 226 3.68 9.44 1.89
C GLY A 226 2.70 8.40 2.46
N HIS A 227 1.79 7.91 1.62
CA HIS A 227 0.81 6.90 2.00
C HIS A 227 1.47 5.57 2.42
N TRP A 228 2.43 5.08 1.63
CA TRP A 228 3.20 3.87 1.94
C TRP A 228 3.94 3.98 3.27
N TRP A 229 4.62 5.09 3.49
CA TRP A 229 5.43 5.32 4.69
C TRP A 229 4.59 5.57 5.95
N SER A 230 3.35 6.02 5.79
CA SER A 230 2.39 6.14 6.89
C SER A 230 1.60 4.86 7.19
N SER A 231 1.84 3.79 6.42
CA SER A 231 1.13 2.51 6.58
C SER A 231 2.00 1.50 7.31
N ASP A 232 1.55 1.08 8.50
CA ASP A 232 2.21 -0.01 9.24
C ASP A 232 1.91 -1.35 8.57
N CYS A 233 2.98 -2.00 8.08
CA CYS A 233 3.01 -3.32 7.43
C CYS A 233 2.20 -3.44 6.12
N HIS A 234 0.86 -3.36 6.18
CA HIS A 234 -0.05 -3.61 5.06
C HIS A 234 -0.73 -2.34 4.59
N VAL A 235 -0.38 -1.92 3.37
CA VAL A 235 -1.05 -0.80 2.72
C VAL A 235 -2.47 -1.19 2.32
N LYS A 236 -3.41 -0.26 2.50
CA LYS A 236 -4.84 -0.49 2.24
C LYS A 236 -5.33 0.44 1.16
N ASP A 237 -6.35 -0.01 0.44
CA ASP A 237 -7.11 0.83 -0.47
C ASP A 237 -8.60 0.56 -0.31
N LYS A 238 -9.43 1.55 -0.68
CA LYS A 238 -10.89 1.46 -0.50
C LYS A 238 -11.58 0.58 -1.54
N TRP A 239 -10.93 0.31 -2.68
CA TRP A 239 -11.53 -0.43 -3.80
C TRP A 239 -11.17 -1.92 -3.80
N HIS A 240 -10.14 -2.33 -3.05
CA HIS A 240 -9.67 -3.70 -3.04
C HIS A 240 -9.30 -4.17 -1.62
N LEU A 241 -9.77 -5.37 -1.24
CA LEU A 241 -9.62 -5.92 0.12
C LEU A 241 -8.25 -6.53 0.40
N SER A 242 -7.56 -7.02 -0.63
CA SER A 242 -6.16 -7.50 -0.49
C SER A 242 -5.19 -6.33 -0.54
N HIS A 243 -4.22 -6.30 0.39
CA HIS A 243 -3.10 -5.36 0.39
C HIS A 243 -2.09 -5.63 -0.73
N LEU A 244 -2.10 -6.83 -1.31
CA LEU A 244 -1.19 -7.19 -2.40
C LEU A 244 -1.54 -6.46 -3.70
N TYR A 245 -2.81 -6.11 -3.90
CA TYR A 245 -3.24 -5.33 -5.07
C TYR A 245 -2.60 -3.93 -5.12
N PRO A 246 -2.75 -3.05 -4.10
CA PRO A 246 -2.04 -1.77 -4.08
C PRO A 246 -0.51 -1.93 -4.03
N THR A 247 0.01 -3.00 -3.41
CA THR A 247 1.46 -3.27 -3.38
C THR A 247 2.01 -3.55 -4.78
N MET A 248 1.31 -4.35 -5.58
CA MET A 248 1.64 -4.62 -6.98
C MET A 248 1.65 -3.32 -7.80
N LEU A 249 0.60 -2.52 -7.71
CA LEU A 249 0.49 -1.26 -8.46
C LEU A 249 1.58 -0.25 -8.07
N LEU A 250 1.97 -0.22 -6.79
CA LEU A 250 3.09 0.60 -6.33
C LEU A 250 4.41 0.11 -6.92
N ALA A 251 4.66 -1.20 -6.89
CA ALA A 251 5.90 -1.78 -7.43
C ALA A 251 6.02 -1.52 -8.94
N GLU A 252 4.91 -1.66 -9.65
CA GLU A 252 4.75 -1.32 -11.06
C GLU A 252 5.07 0.16 -11.34
N ALA A 253 4.43 1.08 -10.61
CA ALA A 253 4.58 2.51 -10.83
C ALA A 253 6.00 3.01 -10.49
N PHE A 254 6.58 2.51 -9.41
CA PHE A 254 7.92 2.91 -8.97
C PHE A 254 9.03 2.30 -9.80
N THR A 255 8.86 1.08 -10.29
CA THR A 255 9.82 0.50 -11.24
C THR A 255 9.88 1.33 -12.52
N LEU A 256 8.72 1.70 -13.09
CA LEU A 256 8.67 2.57 -14.26
C LEU A 256 9.22 3.98 -14.00
N PHE A 257 8.90 4.56 -12.84
CA PHE A 257 9.43 5.86 -12.43
C PHE A 257 10.96 5.85 -12.37
N LEU A 258 11.55 4.81 -11.78
CA LEU A 258 13.00 4.65 -11.69
C LEU A 258 13.63 4.42 -13.07
N GLU A 259 12.98 3.69 -13.96
CA GLU A 259 13.45 3.48 -15.34
C GLU A 259 13.55 4.81 -16.12
N LEU A 260 12.55 5.69 -15.98
CA LEU A 260 12.57 7.02 -16.60
C LEU A 260 13.54 7.98 -15.92
N LEU A 261 13.74 7.86 -14.60
CA LEU A 261 14.74 8.64 -13.87
C LEU A 261 16.15 8.29 -14.34
N ASP A 262 16.45 7.00 -14.44
CA ASP A 262 17.67 6.42 -14.98
C ASP A 262 17.94 6.87 -16.43
N GLY A 263 16.89 6.93 -17.26
CA GLY A 263 16.94 7.44 -18.62
C GLY A 263 17.13 8.97 -18.73
N GLY A 264 17.17 9.69 -17.60
CA GLY A 264 17.37 11.14 -17.54
C GLY A 264 16.10 11.98 -17.66
N ALA A 265 14.95 11.38 -17.96
CA ALA A 265 13.70 12.11 -18.22
C ALA A 265 13.17 12.85 -16.99
N LEU A 266 13.51 12.37 -15.78
CA LEU A 266 13.04 12.95 -14.50
C LEU A 266 14.19 13.53 -13.65
N SER A 267 15.44 13.50 -14.13
CA SER A 267 16.62 13.83 -13.31
C SER A 267 16.62 15.26 -12.76
N ASP A 268 16.06 16.22 -13.50
CA ASP A 268 16.08 17.64 -13.12
C ASP A 268 15.06 18.02 -12.03
N ILE A 269 14.09 17.15 -11.77
CA ILE A 269 12.94 17.47 -10.91
C ILE A 269 12.90 16.64 -9.62
N VAL A 270 13.59 15.50 -9.59
CA VAL A 270 13.54 14.55 -8.47
C VAL A 270 14.64 14.84 -7.46
N SER A 271 14.24 15.23 -6.25
CA SER A 271 15.16 15.36 -5.12
C SER A 271 15.75 13.99 -4.72
N GLN A 272 16.99 13.99 -4.21
CA GLN A 272 17.62 12.79 -3.66
C GLN A 272 16.76 12.10 -2.59
N GLU A 273 16.06 12.86 -1.73
CA GLU A 273 15.17 12.32 -0.71
C GLU A 273 14.02 11.50 -1.32
N LEU A 274 13.27 12.08 -2.27
CA LEU A 274 12.17 11.39 -2.94
C LEU A 274 12.66 10.13 -3.66
N HIS A 275 13.81 10.22 -4.34
CA HIS A 275 14.43 9.07 -4.98
C HIS A 275 14.71 7.94 -3.97
N SER A 276 15.38 8.24 -2.84
CA SER A 276 15.62 7.25 -1.79
C SER A 276 14.33 6.66 -1.23
N ARG A 277 13.29 7.49 -1.01
CA ARG A 277 11.99 7.01 -0.53
C ARG A 277 11.33 6.03 -1.50
N VAL A 278 11.38 6.31 -2.80
CA VAL A 278 10.85 5.42 -3.85
C VAL A 278 11.59 4.08 -3.84
N CYS A 279 12.92 4.08 -3.79
CA CYS A 279 13.72 2.86 -3.75
C CYS A 279 13.45 2.03 -2.49
N ILE A 280 13.37 2.68 -1.32
CA ILE A 280 13.07 2.00 -0.05
C ILE A 280 11.65 1.42 -0.08
N SER A 281 10.66 2.16 -0.59
CA SER A 281 9.30 1.65 -0.75
C SER A 281 9.24 0.43 -1.65
N LEU A 282 9.95 0.45 -2.79
CA LEU A 282 10.02 -0.70 -3.70
C LEU A 282 10.74 -1.90 -3.05
N PHE A 283 11.83 -1.65 -2.32
CA PHE A 283 12.53 -2.68 -1.54
C PHE A 283 11.62 -3.32 -0.49
N GLN A 284 10.92 -2.50 0.30
CA GLN A 284 9.99 -2.97 1.31
C GLN A 284 8.82 -3.74 0.70
N ALA A 285 8.25 -3.28 -0.42
CA ALA A 285 7.19 -3.98 -1.13
C ALA A 285 7.65 -5.39 -1.53
N CYS A 286 8.80 -5.51 -2.21
CA CYS A 286 9.36 -6.79 -2.58
C CYS A 286 9.66 -7.69 -1.37
N PHE A 287 10.34 -7.15 -0.37
CA PHE A 287 10.76 -7.92 0.80
C PHE A 287 9.56 -8.40 1.63
N ARG A 288 8.55 -7.55 1.87
CA ARG A 288 7.30 -7.96 2.54
C ARG A 288 6.60 -9.06 1.76
N THR A 289 6.47 -8.93 0.44
CA THR A 289 5.88 -9.98 -0.39
C THR A 289 6.67 -11.29 -0.31
N LEU A 290 8.00 -11.28 -0.31
CA LEU A 290 8.80 -12.50 -0.13
C LEU A 290 8.54 -13.17 1.22
N MET A 291 8.46 -12.38 2.29
CA MET A 291 8.30 -12.89 3.66
C MET A 291 6.89 -13.42 3.96
N GLU A 292 5.90 -13.04 3.15
CA GLU A 292 4.50 -13.44 3.31
C GLU A 292 4.14 -14.71 2.52
N GLN A 293 5.04 -15.24 1.70
CA GLN A 293 4.75 -16.44 0.91
C GLN A 293 4.56 -17.66 1.83
N GLU A 294 3.47 -18.39 1.60
CA GLU A 294 3.15 -19.61 2.35
C GLU A 294 3.96 -20.83 1.87
N GLU A 295 3.95 -21.91 2.67
CA GLU A 295 4.70 -23.14 2.36
C GLU A 295 4.24 -23.80 1.04
N ASP A 296 2.96 -23.64 0.68
CA ASP A 296 2.40 -24.14 -0.57
C ASP A 296 2.74 -23.26 -1.79
N GLY A 297 3.47 -22.16 -1.59
CA GLY A 297 3.87 -21.21 -2.61
C GLY A 297 2.86 -20.09 -2.87
N SER A 298 1.68 -20.15 -2.26
CA SER A 298 0.64 -19.14 -2.43
C SER A 298 0.86 -17.90 -1.56
N TRP A 299 0.03 -16.89 -1.79
CA TRP A 299 -0.22 -15.82 -0.85
C TRP A 299 -1.69 -15.84 -0.43
N GLY A 300 -1.93 -16.10 0.86
CA GLY A 300 -3.28 -16.19 1.42
C GLY A 300 -4.09 -17.41 0.94
N GLY A 301 -3.44 -18.42 0.36
CA GLY A 301 -4.12 -19.60 -0.20
C GLY A 301 -5.05 -19.31 -1.38
N LEU A 302 -4.90 -18.13 -1.99
CA LEU A 302 -5.86 -17.55 -2.95
C LEU A 302 -5.21 -17.22 -4.32
N PRO A 303 -5.88 -17.56 -5.44
CA PRO A 303 -5.34 -17.35 -6.79
C PRO A 303 -5.01 -15.89 -7.11
N GLU A 304 -5.95 -14.96 -6.95
CA GLU A 304 -5.80 -13.58 -7.40
C GLU A 304 -4.71 -12.85 -6.59
N GLN A 305 -4.69 -13.08 -5.27
CA GLN A 305 -3.61 -12.60 -4.39
C GLN A 305 -2.24 -13.14 -4.76
N THR A 306 -2.16 -14.42 -5.13
CA THR A 306 -0.90 -15.02 -5.61
C THR A 306 -0.45 -14.38 -6.92
N CYS A 307 -1.38 -14.06 -7.84
CA CYS A 307 -1.05 -13.31 -9.06
C CYS A 307 -0.45 -11.94 -8.74
N TYR A 308 -1.07 -11.18 -7.82
CA TYR A 308 -0.57 -9.86 -7.39
C TYR A 308 0.83 -9.94 -6.78
N ALA A 309 1.09 -10.96 -5.95
CA ALA A 309 2.41 -11.17 -5.37
C ALA A 309 3.46 -11.52 -6.43
N ILE A 310 3.15 -12.43 -7.36
CA ILE A 310 4.04 -12.79 -8.48
C ILE A 310 4.39 -11.55 -9.30
N LEU A 311 3.39 -10.73 -9.66
CA LEU A 311 3.60 -9.53 -10.46
C LEU A 311 4.40 -8.46 -9.68
N THR A 312 4.16 -8.30 -8.39
CA THR A 312 4.98 -7.44 -7.51
C THR A 312 6.46 -7.83 -7.56
N LEU A 313 6.74 -9.13 -7.39
CA LEU A 313 8.10 -9.68 -7.41
C LEU A 313 8.74 -9.58 -8.81
N ALA A 314 7.94 -9.78 -9.86
CA ALA A 314 8.37 -9.70 -11.25
C ALA A 314 8.75 -8.30 -11.69
N GLU A 315 8.09 -7.27 -11.15
CA GLU A 315 8.46 -5.87 -11.34
C GLU A 315 9.69 -5.52 -10.50
N ALA A 316 9.67 -5.84 -9.20
CA ALA A 316 10.76 -5.51 -8.29
C ALA A 316 12.11 -6.07 -8.75
N ARG A 317 12.18 -7.30 -9.26
CA ARG A 317 13.44 -7.91 -9.74
C ARG A 317 14.12 -7.16 -10.87
N LYS A 318 13.44 -6.22 -11.55
CA LYS A 318 14.06 -5.34 -12.56
C LYS A 318 15.03 -4.33 -11.91
N GLY A 319 14.90 -4.08 -10.61
CA GLY A 319 15.76 -3.20 -9.83
C GLY A 319 17.15 -3.79 -9.54
N LEU A 320 18.20 -3.02 -9.79
CA LEU A 320 19.60 -3.38 -9.55
C LEU A 320 19.91 -3.72 -8.10
N PHE A 321 19.27 -3.04 -7.17
CA PHE A 321 19.46 -3.22 -5.73
C PHE A 321 18.85 -4.54 -5.19
N PHE A 322 18.20 -5.34 -6.04
CA PHE A 322 17.78 -6.70 -5.71
C PHE A 322 18.72 -7.80 -6.21
N ARG A 323 19.88 -7.45 -6.78
CA ARG A 323 20.83 -8.39 -7.37
C ARG A 323 21.11 -9.61 -6.49
N ASP A 324 21.32 -9.39 -5.19
CA ASP A 324 21.66 -10.45 -4.23
C ASP A 324 20.44 -11.28 -3.79
N LEU A 325 19.23 -10.79 -4.05
CA LEU A 325 17.95 -11.45 -3.78
C LEU A 325 17.31 -12.09 -5.02
N LEU A 326 17.91 -11.95 -6.21
CA LEU A 326 17.31 -12.42 -7.47
C LEU A 326 16.96 -13.91 -7.46
N VAL A 327 17.80 -14.74 -6.84
CA VAL A 327 17.56 -16.19 -6.76
C VAL A 327 16.35 -16.48 -5.88
N GLN A 328 16.22 -15.79 -4.74
CA GLN A 328 15.12 -15.93 -3.81
C GLN A 328 13.82 -15.40 -4.42
N ILE A 329 13.88 -14.27 -5.12
CA ILE A 329 12.75 -13.70 -5.85
C ILE A 329 12.27 -14.65 -6.94
N GLN A 330 13.18 -15.18 -7.77
CA GLN A 330 12.81 -16.11 -8.82
C GLN A 330 12.23 -17.41 -8.24
N ALA A 331 12.82 -17.96 -7.17
CA ALA A 331 12.30 -19.15 -6.52
C ALA A 331 10.90 -18.93 -5.92
N ALA A 332 10.62 -17.73 -5.39
CA ALA A 332 9.30 -17.36 -4.90
C ALA A 332 8.27 -17.26 -6.02
N ILE A 333 8.63 -16.62 -7.15
CA ILE A 333 7.80 -16.56 -8.36
C ILE A 333 7.49 -17.98 -8.86
N ASP A 334 8.50 -18.83 -9.00
CA ASP A 334 8.33 -20.21 -9.51
C ASP A 334 7.40 -21.02 -8.61
N ARG A 335 7.50 -20.89 -7.28
CA ARG A 335 6.57 -21.54 -6.34
C ARG A 335 5.13 -21.01 -6.47
N GLY A 336 4.97 -19.69 -6.65
CA GLY A 336 3.65 -19.09 -6.88
C GLY A 336 3.01 -19.60 -8.18
N VAL A 337 3.79 -19.68 -9.26
CA VAL A 337 3.34 -20.24 -10.53
C VAL A 337 2.95 -21.71 -10.38
N LEU A 338 3.74 -22.51 -9.67
CA LEU A 338 3.40 -23.91 -9.37
C LEU A 338 2.10 -24.04 -8.57
N PHE A 339 1.86 -23.15 -7.60
CA PHE A 339 0.57 -23.09 -6.91
C PHE A 339 -0.56 -22.79 -7.89
N LEU A 340 -0.40 -21.78 -8.76
CA LEU A 340 -1.41 -21.44 -9.77
C LEU A 340 -1.73 -22.63 -10.68
N ASP A 341 -0.72 -23.36 -11.17
CA ASP A 341 -0.92 -24.52 -12.05
C ASP A 341 -1.58 -25.72 -11.36
N SER A 342 -1.34 -25.91 -10.06
CA SER A 342 -1.76 -27.10 -9.31
C SER A 342 -3.04 -26.93 -8.48
N ARG A 343 -3.59 -25.71 -8.42
CA ARG A 343 -4.72 -25.39 -7.56
C ARG A 343 -6.05 -25.98 -8.01
N ASP A 344 -6.99 -26.01 -7.07
CA ASP A 344 -8.40 -26.23 -7.35
C ASP A 344 -9.07 -24.93 -7.82
N TYR A 345 -9.68 -24.95 -9.00
CA TYR A 345 -10.40 -23.83 -9.61
C TYR A 345 -11.67 -23.42 -8.83
N GLN A 346 -12.08 -24.18 -7.82
CA GLN A 346 -13.25 -23.85 -6.98
C GLN A 346 -13.00 -22.69 -6.00
N ARG A 347 -11.74 -22.39 -5.63
CA ARG A 347 -11.44 -21.26 -4.74
C ARG A 347 -11.47 -19.94 -5.53
N MET A 348 -12.31 -19.01 -5.10
CA MET A 348 -12.49 -17.72 -5.75
C MET A 348 -12.29 -16.55 -4.79
N ASP A 349 -11.39 -15.65 -5.16
CA ASP A 349 -11.20 -14.36 -4.53
C ASP A 349 -12.43 -13.47 -4.70
N HIS A 350 -12.80 -12.76 -3.64
CA HIS A 350 -13.75 -11.65 -3.70
C HIS A 350 -13.01 -10.38 -3.27
N GLY A 351 -12.00 -9.99 -4.05
CA GLY A 351 -11.07 -8.92 -3.71
C GLY A 351 -11.65 -7.52 -3.91
N TRP A 352 -12.56 -7.34 -4.87
CA TRP A 352 -13.08 -6.03 -5.25
C TRP A 352 -14.20 -5.57 -4.31
N ALA A 353 -14.20 -4.29 -3.96
CA ALA A 353 -15.14 -3.70 -3.03
C ALA A 353 -16.07 -2.69 -3.72
N SER A 354 -17.39 -2.91 -3.58
CA SER A 354 -18.43 -1.93 -3.89
C SER A 354 -19.40 -1.87 -2.70
N LYS A 355 -20.71 -2.10 -2.90
CA LYS A 355 -21.68 -2.32 -1.81
C LYS A 355 -21.42 -3.62 -1.05
N THR A 356 -20.89 -4.61 -1.75
CA THR A 356 -20.45 -5.91 -1.24
C THR A 356 -19.11 -6.25 -1.88
N ALA A 357 -18.40 -7.22 -1.29
CA ALA A 357 -17.24 -7.81 -1.94
C ALA A 357 -17.68 -8.59 -3.19
N TYR A 358 -16.91 -8.49 -4.28
CA TYR A 358 -17.19 -9.17 -5.54
C TYR A 358 -15.90 -9.57 -6.27
N ARG A 359 -16.07 -10.36 -7.34
CA ARG A 359 -15.00 -10.78 -8.25
C ARG A 359 -15.33 -10.31 -9.66
N VAL A 360 -14.31 -9.90 -10.41
CA VAL A 360 -14.43 -9.66 -11.86
C VAL A 360 -13.65 -10.75 -12.58
N ALA A 361 -14.37 -11.73 -13.15
CA ALA A 361 -13.79 -12.96 -13.66
C ALA A 361 -12.73 -12.70 -14.74
N PHE A 362 -13.05 -11.89 -15.76
CA PHE A 362 -12.11 -11.57 -16.85
C PHE A 362 -10.86 -10.83 -16.38
N VAL A 363 -10.99 -9.96 -15.38
CA VAL A 363 -9.84 -9.24 -14.80
C VAL A 363 -8.96 -10.19 -14.00
N ALA A 364 -9.55 -11.08 -13.19
CA ALA A 364 -8.81 -12.10 -12.47
C ALA A 364 -8.08 -13.07 -13.43
N GLU A 365 -8.73 -13.47 -14.52
CA GLU A 365 -8.11 -14.30 -15.57
C GLU A 365 -6.95 -13.57 -16.27
N ALA A 366 -7.07 -12.27 -16.55
CA ALA A 366 -5.98 -11.49 -17.12
C ALA A 366 -4.77 -11.40 -16.19
N TYR A 367 -4.99 -11.22 -14.88
CA TYR A 367 -3.91 -11.24 -13.89
C TYR A 367 -3.24 -12.61 -13.78
N GLU A 368 -4.01 -13.68 -13.89
CA GLU A 368 -3.48 -15.04 -13.92
C GLU A 368 -2.62 -15.30 -15.16
N ILE A 369 -3.12 -14.96 -16.35
CA ILE A 369 -2.36 -15.07 -17.61
C ILE A 369 -1.08 -14.24 -17.52
N ALA A 370 -1.16 -13.03 -16.97
CA ALA A 370 0.00 -12.17 -16.76
C ALA A 370 1.03 -12.79 -15.80
N ALA A 371 0.58 -13.35 -14.67
CA ALA A 371 1.45 -14.00 -13.69
C ALA A 371 2.12 -15.27 -14.25
N LEU A 372 1.40 -16.08 -15.02
CA LEU A 372 1.92 -17.27 -15.69
C LEU A 372 2.89 -16.92 -16.84
N ASN A 373 2.75 -15.74 -17.45
CA ASN A 373 3.66 -15.26 -18.50
C ASN A 373 4.98 -14.69 -17.97
N VAL A 374 5.16 -14.57 -16.64
CA VAL A 374 6.39 -14.03 -16.07
C VAL A 374 7.58 -14.93 -16.43
N PRO A 375 8.59 -14.42 -17.17
CA PRO A 375 9.68 -15.27 -17.63
C PRO A 375 10.57 -15.70 -16.47
N HIS A 376 11.06 -16.93 -16.53
CA HIS A 376 12.07 -17.44 -15.60
C HIS A 376 13.44 -16.83 -15.92
N VAL A 377 13.99 -16.04 -15.00
CA VAL A 377 15.26 -15.33 -15.18
C VAL A 377 16.33 -16.01 -14.34
N LYS A 378 17.32 -16.62 -15.01
CA LYS A 378 18.43 -17.31 -14.32
C LYS A 378 19.46 -16.36 -13.72
N GLN A 379 19.73 -15.21 -14.34
CA GLN A 379 20.75 -14.24 -13.89
C GLN A 379 20.83 -12.95 -14.75
N THR A 380 19.70 -12.35 -15.12
CA THR A 380 19.76 -11.01 -15.74
C THR A 380 19.98 -10.00 -14.63
N ILE A 381 21.07 -9.22 -14.72
CA ILE A 381 21.30 -8.07 -13.83
C ILE A 381 20.13 -7.11 -14.06
N GLY A 382 19.46 -6.66 -12.98
CA GLY A 382 18.42 -5.63 -13.09
C GLY A 382 18.93 -4.43 -13.88
N ALA A 383 18.07 -3.77 -14.66
CA ALA A 383 18.48 -2.61 -15.47
C ALA A 383 18.09 -1.27 -14.82
N VAL A 384 17.23 -1.32 -13.79
CA VAL A 384 16.56 -0.16 -13.21
C VAL A 384 17.15 0.20 -11.84
N GLY A 385 17.19 1.49 -11.51
CA GLY A 385 17.74 2.03 -10.26
C GLY A 385 19.26 2.21 -10.27
N HIS A 386 19.90 2.43 -11.43
CA HIS A 386 21.34 2.76 -11.49
C HIS A 386 21.64 4.22 -11.17
N SER A 387 20.62 5.09 -11.20
CA SER A 387 20.72 6.48 -10.73
C SER A 387 20.95 6.58 -9.22
N LEU A 388 20.83 5.47 -8.46
CA LEU A 388 21.24 5.44 -7.06
C LEU A 388 22.75 5.66 -6.98
N PRO A 389 23.23 6.64 -6.18
CA PRO A 389 24.66 6.81 -5.98
C PRO A 389 25.26 5.48 -5.47
N PRO A 390 26.42 5.05 -5.98
CA PRO A 390 27.06 3.82 -5.52
C PRO A 390 27.20 3.88 -4.00
N ALA A 391 27.03 2.72 -3.36
CA ALA A 391 27.33 2.58 -1.94
C ALA A 391 28.72 3.16 -1.67
N LEU A 392 28.84 4.02 -0.65
CA LEU A 392 30.11 4.58 -0.20
C LEU A 392 31.15 3.47 -0.19
N THR A 393 32.24 3.68 -0.90
CA THR A 393 33.29 2.66 -0.99
C THR A 393 33.89 2.45 0.40
N ALA A 394 34.33 1.23 0.72
CA ALA A 394 34.98 0.94 2.00
C ALA A 394 36.17 1.88 2.30
N THR A 395 36.78 2.45 1.25
CA THR A 395 37.82 3.50 1.33
C THR A 395 37.32 4.85 1.82
N GLU A 396 36.07 5.23 1.54
CA GLU A 396 35.45 6.48 2.03
C GLU A 396 34.97 6.35 3.49
N LEU A 397 34.65 5.13 3.93
CA LEU A 397 34.28 4.83 5.32
C LEU A 397 35.50 4.68 6.26
N ASN A 398 36.70 4.51 5.72
CA ASN A 398 37.95 4.33 6.48
C ASN A 398 38.75 5.63 6.68
N GLY A 399 38.23 6.79 6.26
CA GLY A 399 38.85 8.07 6.55
C GLY A 399 38.52 8.52 7.96
N ASP A 400 39.49 8.49 8.87
CA ASP A 400 39.40 8.87 10.30
C ASP A 400 38.99 10.34 10.59
N GLU A 401 38.43 11.07 9.63
CA GLU A 401 37.86 12.41 9.81
C GLU A 401 36.63 12.61 8.92
N ILE A 402 35.52 11.92 9.24
CA ILE A 402 34.23 12.28 8.64
C ILE A 402 33.66 13.46 9.44
N HIS A 403 33.86 14.69 8.94
CA HIS A 403 33.04 15.83 9.32
C HIS A 403 31.61 15.63 8.77
N ILE A 404 30.80 14.88 9.50
CA ILE A 404 29.37 14.74 9.23
C ILE A 404 28.70 16.07 9.60
N ALA A 405 28.14 16.78 8.62
CA ALA A 405 27.29 17.93 8.87
C ALA A 405 26.08 17.51 9.74
N GLU A 406 25.73 18.34 10.72
CA GLU A 406 24.81 18.07 11.85
C GLU A 406 23.45 17.44 11.50
N ASP A 407 23.01 17.52 10.24
CA ASP A 407 21.65 17.13 9.84
C ASP A 407 21.54 15.76 9.14
N LYS A 408 22.64 15.03 8.94
CA LYS A 408 22.64 13.75 8.19
C LYS A 408 22.46 12.48 9.04
N TYR A 409 22.41 12.61 10.36
CA TYR A 409 22.31 11.47 11.29
C TYR A 409 20.96 10.75 11.23
N LEU A 410 19.87 11.45 10.87
CA LEU A 410 18.51 10.90 10.88
C LEU A 410 18.19 10.01 9.66
N ASN A 411 18.97 10.07 8.59
CA ASN A 411 18.77 9.25 7.38
C ASN A 411 19.42 7.85 7.47
N ILE A 412 20.02 7.51 8.62
CA ILE A 412 20.85 6.31 8.81
C ILE A 412 20.18 5.31 9.77
N ILE A 413 19.00 5.61 10.33
CA ILE A 413 18.35 4.78 11.35
C ILE A 413 18.16 3.30 10.93
N PRO A 414 17.85 2.95 9.66
CA PRO A 414 17.85 1.53 9.25
C PRO A 414 19.23 0.87 9.26
N PHE A 415 20.31 1.65 9.07
CA PHE A 415 21.69 1.18 9.08
C PHE A 415 22.27 1.12 10.50
N THR A 416 21.80 1.95 11.43
CA THR A 416 22.19 1.86 12.86
C THR A 416 21.77 0.52 13.46
N TRP A 417 20.61 -0.01 13.04
CA TRP A 417 20.11 -1.34 13.44
C TRP A 417 21.00 -2.51 13.00
N ILE A 418 21.81 -2.33 11.95
CA ILE A 418 22.70 -3.38 11.41
C ILE A 418 24.17 -3.10 11.76
N GLY A 419 24.57 -1.82 11.79
CA GLY A 419 25.96 -1.37 11.87
C GLY A 419 26.49 -1.07 13.27
N CYS A 420 25.65 -0.70 14.23
CA CYS A 420 26.11 -0.47 15.62
C CYS A 420 26.46 -1.77 16.37
N ASN A 421 26.15 -2.93 15.77
CA ASN A 421 26.29 -4.25 16.40
C ASN A 421 27.73 -4.80 16.43
N ASN A 422 28.75 -4.09 15.93
CA ASN A 422 30.05 -4.71 15.66
C ASN A 422 31.29 -3.96 16.17
N ARG A 423 31.15 -2.95 17.04
CA ARG A 423 32.32 -2.12 17.46
C ARG A 423 32.77 -2.26 18.92
N ILE A 424 31.98 -2.77 19.87
CA ILE A 424 32.37 -2.76 21.31
C ILE A 424 32.03 -4.05 22.11
N ASP A 425 31.46 -5.11 21.54
CA ASP A 425 31.21 -6.40 22.23
C ASP A 425 30.35 -6.37 23.53
N GLU A 426 29.85 -5.21 23.96
CA GLU A 426 29.01 -5.06 25.16
C GLU A 426 27.53 -4.90 24.76
N LEU A 427 26.87 -6.03 24.54
CA LEU A 427 25.47 -6.12 24.14
C LEU A 427 24.52 -6.07 25.35
N ILE A 428 23.33 -5.48 25.19
CA ILE A 428 22.23 -5.68 26.17
C ILE A 428 21.89 -7.17 26.25
N GLU A 429 21.99 -7.92 25.15
CA GLU A 429 21.86 -9.38 25.13
C GLU A 429 22.97 -10.08 25.95
N ALA A 430 24.20 -9.54 25.97
CA ALA A 430 25.31 -10.14 26.72
C ALA A 430 25.22 -9.92 28.24
N VAL A 431 24.51 -8.88 28.69
CA VAL A 431 24.39 -8.53 30.11
C VAL A 431 23.01 -8.87 30.67
N ALA A 432 21.94 -8.56 29.96
CA ALA A 432 20.57 -8.79 30.41
C ALA A 432 20.11 -10.24 30.23
N SER A 433 20.50 -10.92 29.14
CA SER A 433 20.05 -12.30 28.87
C SER A 433 20.56 -13.31 29.92
N PRO A 434 21.84 -13.26 30.38
CA PRO A 434 22.30 -14.13 31.46
C PRO A 434 21.71 -13.79 32.83
N ALA A 435 21.38 -12.52 33.05
CA ALA A 435 20.91 -12.00 34.34
C ALA A 435 19.40 -12.16 34.54
N ILE A 436 18.60 -12.13 33.46
CA ILE A 436 17.14 -12.20 33.48
C ILE A 436 16.68 -13.48 32.77
N LYS A 437 16.25 -14.48 33.55
CA LYS A 437 15.77 -15.78 33.02
C LYS A 437 14.39 -15.72 32.38
N ASP A 438 13.58 -14.74 32.75
CA ASP A 438 12.24 -14.50 32.19
C ASP A 438 12.22 -13.13 31.53
N VAL A 439 12.28 -13.12 30.20
CA VAL A 439 12.37 -11.90 29.39
C VAL A 439 11.12 -11.02 29.54
N SER A 440 9.99 -11.57 30.00
CA SER A 440 8.79 -10.78 30.34
C SER A 440 9.09 -9.71 31.40
N ILE A 441 9.98 -10.02 32.34
CA ILE A 441 10.45 -9.07 33.38
C ILE A 441 11.23 -7.91 32.74
N LEU A 442 11.96 -8.15 31.65
CA LEU A 442 12.70 -7.11 30.93
C LEU A 442 11.75 -6.19 30.15
N HIS A 443 10.71 -6.73 29.51
CA HIS A 443 9.66 -5.93 28.88
C HIS A 443 8.97 -5.01 29.91
N GLU A 444 8.51 -5.57 31.05
CA GLU A 444 7.89 -4.78 32.11
C GLU A 444 8.82 -3.71 32.69
N LEU A 445 10.12 -4.01 32.82
CA LEU A 445 11.11 -3.05 33.30
C LEU A 445 11.31 -1.88 32.32
N ILE A 446 11.37 -2.17 31.02
CA ILE A 446 11.47 -1.15 29.96
C ILE A 446 10.27 -0.19 30.06
N ASP A 447 9.06 -0.75 30.17
CA ASP A 447 7.83 0.04 30.29
C ASP A 447 7.85 0.93 31.52
N GLN A 448 8.19 0.37 32.69
CA GLN A 448 8.26 1.10 33.96
C GLN A 448 9.26 2.26 33.92
N ILE A 449 10.45 2.04 33.35
CA ILE A 449 11.50 3.06 33.28
C ILE A 449 11.09 4.19 32.32
N ILE A 450 10.57 3.86 31.14
CA ILE A 450 10.15 4.86 30.16
C ILE A 450 8.98 5.67 30.71
N ASP A 451 7.92 5.01 31.19
CA ASP A 451 6.73 5.71 31.70
C ASP A 451 7.05 6.55 32.94
N GLY A 452 7.89 6.03 33.84
CA GLY A 452 8.36 6.77 35.01
C GLY A 452 9.16 8.02 34.63
N THR A 453 10.04 7.92 33.61
CA THR A 453 10.84 9.05 33.12
C THR A 453 9.95 10.11 32.46
N VAL A 454 8.96 9.70 31.65
CA VAL A 454 8.01 10.61 31.00
C VAL A 454 7.10 11.30 32.03
N GLN A 455 6.59 10.58 33.03
CA GLN A 455 5.76 11.18 34.09
C GLN A 455 6.52 12.24 34.93
N GLN A 456 7.83 12.04 35.14
CA GLN A 456 8.70 13.04 35.78
C GLN A 456 8.93 14.29 34.92
N GLN A 457 8.77 14.21 33.60
CA GLN A 457 8.83 15.38 32.71
C GLN A 457 7.53 16.19 32.74
N SER A 458 6.38 15.53 32.92
CA SER A 458 5.06 16.15 32.97
C SER A 458 4.77 16.92 34.27
N SER A 459 5.46 16.60 35.37
CA SER A 459 5.12 17.05 36.72
C SER A 459 5.87 18.29 37.22
N ASP A 460 6.98 18.71 36.60
CA ASP A 460 7.71 19.94 36.99
C ASP A 460 8.45 20.59 35.80
N PRO A 461 7.84 21.60 35.13
CA PRO A 461 8.43 22.28 33.97
C PRO A 461 9.54 23.30 34.30
N SER A 462 9.80 23.57 35.58
CA SER A 462 10.49 24.81 36.02
C SER A 462 11.99 24.68 36.30
N ASN A 463 12.58 23.49 36.17
CA ASN A 463 13.94 23.22 36.66
C ASN A 463 14.82 22.42 35.68
N ASN A 464 14.84 22.81 34.40
CA ASN A 464 15.53 22.07 33.32
C ASN A 464 17.07 22.09 33.41
N THR A 465 17.69 23.08 34.03
CA THR A 465 19.17 23.26 34.00
C THR A 465 19.96 22.43 35.02
N ASN A 466 19.31 21.81 36.01
CA ASN A 466 19.99 21.03 37.06
C ASN A 466 19.80 19.49 36.97
N ARG A 467 19.05 18.98 35.98
CA ARG A 467 18.73 17.53 35.89
C ARG A 467 19.91 16.65 35.45
N PHE A 468 20.82 17.16 34.62
CA PHE A 468 22.02 16.42 34.18
C PHE A 468 22.96 16.02 35.34
N LYS A 469 22.98 16.79 36.44
CA LYS A 469 23.81 16.47 37.62
C LYS A 469 23.14 15.51 38.61
N ASN A 470 21.81 15.47 38.66
CA ASN A 470 21.08 14.62 39.60
C ASN A 470 20.84 13.19 39.11
N ALA A 471 20.96 12.92 37.80
CA ALA A 471 20.84 11.57 37.23
C ALA A 471 21.92 10.58 37.75
N GLN A 472 23.03 11.08 38.31
CA GLN A 472 24.02 10.24 38.99
C GLN A 472 23.60 9.83 40.42
N SER A 473 22.58 10.46 41.01
CA SER A 473 22.17 10.23 42.42
C SER A 473 20.80 9.57 42.60
N THR A 474 19.92 9.57 41.58
CA THR A 474 18.51 9.15 41.71
C THR A 474 18.21 7.72 41.21
N THR A 475 19.21 6.86 41.03
CA THR A 475 18.99 5.44 40.70
C THR A 475 18.17 4.68 41.76
N GLY A 476 18.07 5.20 42.98
CA GLY A 476 17.34 4.56 44.08
C GLY A 476 15.83 4.82 44.12
N ASP A 477 15.31 5.87 43.45
CA ASP A 477 13.90 6.28 43.58
C ASP A 477 13.02 5.81 42.41
N LEU A 478 13.61 5.57 41.23
CA LEU A 478 12.89 5.09 40.03
C LEU A 478 12.77 3.56 39.99
N VAL A 479 13.78 2.85 40.53
CA VAL A 479 13.75 1.40 40.71
C VAL A 479 13.11 1.14 42.06
N GLY A 480 11.78 1.02 42.11
CA GLY A 480 11.06 0.72 43.34
C GLY A 480 11.69 -0.47 44.08
N SER A 481 11.62 -0.48 45.42
CA SER A 481 12.22 -1.51 46.29
C SER A 481 11.73 -2.95 46.06
N ASN A 482 10.87 -3.18 45.05
CA ASN A 482 10.28 -4.45 44.65
C ASN A 482 10.62 -4.85 43.19
N SER A 483 11.62 -4.24 42.55
CA SER A 483 12.07 -4.65 41.20
C SER A 483 12.51 -6.12 41.19
N LEU A 484 11.81 -6.95 40.40
CA LEU A 484 12.16 -8.35 40.14
C LEU A 484 13.42 -8.49 39.26
N ALA A 485 13.87 -7.40 38.61
CA ALA A 485 15.03 -7.39 37.75
C ALA A 485 16.35 -7.12 38.52
N PRO A 486 17.46 -7.79 38.18
CA PRO A 486 18.77 -7.55 38.78
C PRO A 486 19.24 -6.10 38.63
N GLN A 487 19.89 -5.56 39.67
CA GLN A 487 20.44 -4.19 39.67
C GLN A 487 21.46 -3.95 38.54
N GLU A 488 22.17 -5.00 38.14
CA GLU A 488 23.15 -4.98 37.05
C GLU A 488 22.52 -4.63 35.69
N VAL A 489 21.20 -4.86 35.52
CA VAL A 489 20.45 -4.54 34.29
C VAL A 489 19.62 -3.27 34.48
N SER A 490 18.91 -3.14 35.60
CA SER A 490 17.99 -2.02 35.82
C SER A 490 18.71 -0.68 35.97
N VAL A 491 19.89 -0.64 36.58
CA VAL A 491 20.63 0.61 36.79
C VAL A 491 21.21 1.17 35.48
N PRO A 492 21.93 0.39 34.64
CA PRO A 492 22.38 0.89 33.33
C PRO A 492 21.23 1.28 32.40
N LEU A 493 20.17 0.47 32.36
CA LEU A 493 19.01 0.74 31.51
C LEU A 493 18.30 2.04 31.92
N THR A 494 18.10 2.26 33.22
CA THR A 494 17.54 3.52 33.75
C THR A 494 18.41 4.71 33.37
N ARG A 495 19.74 4.60 33.49
CA ARG A 495 20.67 5.67 33.12
C ARG A 495 20.61 5.97 31.63
N PHE A 496 20.55 4.94 30.79
CA PHE A 496 20.46 5.09 29.34
C PHE A 496 19.17 5.80 28.92
N VAL A 497 18.01 5.32 29.37
CA VAL A 497 16.72 5.95 29.07
C VAL A 497 16.67 7.39 29.59
N ALA A 498 17.11 7.62 30.82
CA ALA A 498 17.16 8.96 31.39
C ALA A 498 18.10 9.90 30.62
N TYR A 499 19.24 9.41 30.13
CA TYR A 499 20.18 10.19 29.33
C TYR A 499 19.57 10.62 27.99
N VAL A 500 18.92 9.68 27.28
CA VAL A 500 18.29 9.97 25.97
C VAL A 500 17.10 10.91 26.15
N LEU A 501 16.17 10.59 27.05
CA LEU A 501 14.92 11.33 27.17
C LEU A 501 15.07 12.69 27.84
N ASN A 502 16.09 12.90 28.67
CA ASN A 502 16.37 14.21 29.28
C ASN A 502 17.49 14.98 28.55
N HIS A 503 17.89 14.55 27.36
CA HIS A 503 18.87 15.27 26.57
C HIS A 503 18.35 16.67 26.23
N GLU A 504 19.22 17.70 26.28
CA GLU A 504 18.83 19.10 26.10
C GLU A 504 18.04 19.32 24.79
N LEU A 505 18.56 18.79 23.67
CA LEU A 505 17.92 18.88 22.37
C LEU A 505 16.51 18.26 22.37
N VAL A 506 16.34 17.09 23.01
CA VAL A 506 15.05 16.39 23.10
C VAL A 506 14.05 17.22 23.91
N LEU A 507 14.50 17.81 25.03
CA LEU A 507 13.65 18.65 25.87
C LEU A 507 13.19 19.93 25.15
N THR A 508 14.01 20.45 24.24
CA THR A 508 13.69 21.63 23.41
C THR A 508 12.89 21.32 22.15
N SER A 509 12.75 20.04 21.77
CA SER A 509 11.99 19.63 20.58
C SER A 509 10.48 19.79 20.75
N SER A 510 9.75 19.69 19.63
CA SER A 510 8.29 19.78 19.65
C SER A 510 7.66 18.67 20.51
N ALA A 511 6.42 18.87 20.94
CA ALA A 511 5.69 17.82 21.67
C ALA A 511 5.52 16.54 20.83
N TRP A 512 5.38 16.70 19.51
CA TRP A 512 5.26 15.58 18.59
C TRP A 512 6.56 14.78 18.48
N ASP A 513 7.70 15.45 18.30
CA ASP A 513 9.01 14.79 18.20
C ASP A 513 9.38 14.05 19.49
N ARG A 514 9.07 14.63 20.65
CA ARG A 514 9.28 13.98 21.95
C ARG A 514 8.41 12.73 22.09
N GLN A 515 7.14 12.82 21.71
CA GLN A 515 6.21 11.68 21.75
C GLN A 515 6.65 10.56 20.78
N ASN A 516 7.11 10.92 19.58
CA ASN A 516 7.62 9.97 18.60
C ASN A 516 8.89 9.29 19.12
N LEU A 517 9.84 10.05 19.68
CA LEU A 517 11.04 9.50 20.29
C LEU A 517 10.73 8.54 21.45
N TYR A 518 9.71 8.82 22.27
CA TYR A 518 9.27 7.88 23.32
C TYR A 518 8.79 6.55 22.72
N HIS A 519 8.02 6.59 21.63
CA HIS A 519 7.56 5.40 20.93
C HIS A 519 8.73 4.61 20.32
N GLU A 520 9.59 5.28 19.57
CA GLU A 520 10.72 4.65 18.88
C GLU A 520 11.75 4.06 19.87
N LEU A 521 12.07 4.77 20.95
CA LEU A 521 12.98 4.26 21.98
C LEU A 521 12.40 3.04 22.71
N ARG A 522 11.08 3.05 22.96
CA ARG A 522 10.36 1.91 23.56
C ARG A 522 10.40 0.70 22.64
N ALA A 523 10.04 0.88 21.38
CA ALA A 523 10.08 -0.16 20.36
C ALA A 523 11.50 -0.73 20.20
N PHE A 524 12.52 0.13 20.16
CA PHE A 524 13.93 -0.25 20.10
C PHE A 524 14.35 -1.17 21.26
N LEU A 525 14.03 -0.80 22.51
CA LEU A 525 14.42 -1.59 23.67
C LEU A 525 13.65 -2.93 23.74
N HIS A 526 12.36 -2.94 23.38
CA HIS A 526 11.61 -4.19 23.29
C HIS A 526 12.10 -5.09 22.17
N ALA A 527 12.61 -4.55 21.05
CA ALA A 527 13.22 -5.34 19.99
C ALA A 527 14.41 -6.16 20.50
N HIS A 528 15.28 -5.54 21.29
CA HIS A 528 16.41 -6.23 21.91
C HIS A 528 15.98 -7.26 22.94
N ALA A 529 14.94 -6.98 23.73
CA ALA A 529 14.37 -7.97 24.65
C ALA A 529 13.81 -9.18 23.88
N THR A 530 13.03 -8.95 22.81
CA THR A 530 12.51 -10.02 21.96
C THR A 530 13.62 -10.80 21.25
N GLN A 531 14.70 -10.14 20.79
CA GLN A 531 15.89 -10.80 20.26
C GLN A 531 16.54 -11.71 21.29
N ALA A 532 16.67 -11.27 22.54
CA ALA A 532 17.20 -12.09 23.61
C ALA A 532 16.33 -13.33 23.86
N GLU A 533 15.00 -13.18 23.85
CA GLU A 533 14.07 -14.31 23.98
C GLU A 533 14.23 -15.33 22.85
N GLU A 534 14.28 -14.85 21.61
CA GLU A 534 14.46 -15.69 20.43
C GLU A 534 15.83 -16.38 20.43
N ASN A 535 16.90 -15.69 20.84
CA ASN A 535 18.24 -16.27 21.00
C ASN A 535 18.24 -17.40 22.03
N SER A 536 17.65 -17.20 23.23
CA SER A 536 17.53 -18.25 24.24
C SER A 536 16.71 -19.44 23.74
N ARG A 537 15.65 -19.18 22.98
CA ARG A 537 14.85 -20.23 22.35
C ARG A 537 15.67 -21.01 21.31
N PHE A 538 16.42 -20.33 20.46
CA PHE A 538 17.28 -20.97 19.46
C PHE A 538 18.39 -21.80 20.12
N GLU A 539 18.97 -21.33 21.22
CA GLU A 539 19.93 -22.10 22.01
C GLU A 539 19.31 -23.39 22.57
N GLN A 540 18.07 -23.33 23.10
CA GLN A 540 17.34 -24.50 23.56
C GLN A 540 17.02 -25.50 22.44
N GLN A 541 16.75 -25.01 21.22
CA GLN A 541 16.52 -25.85 20.04
C GLN A 541 17.82 -26.52 19.54
N GLY A 542 18.97 -25.86 19.68
CA GLY A 542 20.28 -26.35 19.24
C GLY A 542 20.85 -27.55 20.03
N LEU A 543 20.21 -27.95 21.14
CA LEU A 543 20.64 -29.10 21.96
C LEU A 543 20.06 -30.44 21.49
N GLN A 544 19.11 -30.46 20.56
CA GLN A 544 18.54 -31.69 20.01
C GLN A 544 18.76 -31.75 18.50
N ASN A 545 19.86 -32.41 18.11
CA ASN A 545 20.18 -32.87 16.74
C ASN A 545 20.02 -31.82 15.63
N ASN A 546 21.12 -31.17 15.20
CA ASN A 546 21.45 -30.71 13.83
C ASN A 546 20.28 -30.35 12.86
N THR A 547 19.19 -29.80 13.36
CA THR A 547 17.94 -29.60 12.63
C THR A 547 17.81 -28.12 12.31
N VAL A 548 17.39 -27.86 11.07
CA VAL A 548 16.92 -26.57 10.58
C VAL A 548 15.91 -26.01 11.60
N TYR A 549 16.13 -24.79 12.08
CA TYR A 549 15.23 -24.13 13.04
C TYR A 549 13.79 -24.11 12.49
N THR A 550 12.89 -24.84 13.14
CA THR A 550 11.65 -25.34 12.50
C THR A 550 10.46 -24.38 12.49
N SER A 551 10.55 -23.18 13.05
CA SER A 551 9.50 -22.16 12.89
C SER A 551 9.93 -20.78 13.42
N ALA A 552 9.81 -19.75 12.59
CA ALA A 552 9.78 -18.38 13.07
C ALA A 552 8.45 -18.16 13.82
N ARG A 553 8.48 -17.57 15.02
CA ARG A 553 7.24 -17.27 15.77
C ARG A 553 6.44 -16.14 15.12
N ARG A 554 7.13 -15.19 14.48
CA ARG A 554 6.59 -13.97 13.88
C ARG A 554 7.45 -13.54 12.70
N SER A 555 6.89 -12.77 11.77
CA SER A 555 7.66 -12.12 10.70
C SER A 555 8.53 -11.00 11.30
N PHE A 556 9.60 -10.60 10.59
CA PHE A 556 10.46 -9.46 10.99
C PHE A 556 9.65 -8.20 11.32
N PHE A 557 8.57 -7.94 10.56
CA PHE A 557 7.72 -6.76 10.73
C PHE A 557 6.77 -6.82 11.94
N ASN A 558 6.47 -8.01 12.44
CA ASN A 558 5.62 -8.22 13.62
C ASN A 558 6.42 -8.80 14.80
N TRP A 559 7.76 -8.73 14.71
CA TRP A 559 8.66 -9.46 15.57
C TRP A 559 8.51 -9.01 17.02
N VAL A 560 8.47 -7.70 17.25
CA VAL A 560 8.25 -7.09 18.56
C VAL A 560 6.74 -6.90 18.78
N PRO A 561 6.17 -7.38 19.90
CA PRO A 561 4.79 -7.05 20.26
C PRO A 561 4.66 -5.53 20.46
N ALA A 562 3.65 -4.94 19.81
CA ALA A 562 3.26 -3.54 20.03
C ALA A 562 2.60 -3.34 21.39
#